data_AF-A0A662ICW7-F1
#
_entry.id   AF-A0A662ICW7-F1
#
_cell.length_a   1.000
_cell.length_b   1.000
_cell.length_c   1.000
_cell.angle_alpha   90.00
_cell.angle_beta   90.00
_cell.angle_gamma   90.00
#
_symmetry.space_group_name_H-M   'P 1'
#
loop_
_entity.id
_entity.type
_entity.pdbx_description
1 polymer ?
#
loop_
_entity_poly.entity_id
_entity_poly.type
_entity_poly.pdbx_seq_one_letter_code
_entity_poly.pdbx_strand_id
1 'polypeptide(L)'
;MVDSLMIYDLREIETAREFCNLDREARMGLVKSALVRVLSRHRGNVAYIRPRHIALELGMARWAAIVKKIAKCLNEIGEVRADGVTWRLEKIEVRKTRGKERMYFIYVRVN
;
A
#
# COMPACT_ATOMS: atom_id res chain seq x y z
N MET A 1 -16.32 -20.40 11.89
CA MET A 1 -15.64 -19.31 11.15
C MET A 1 -15.30 -18.24 12.17
N VAL A 2 -14.07 -18.24 12.67
CA VAL A 2 -13.65 -17.23 13.66
C VAL A 2 -13.35 -15.98 12.87
N ASP A 3 -14.22 -14.98 12.96
CA ASP A 3 -13.84 -13.61 12.64
C ASP A 3 -12.62 -13.31 13.51
N SER A 4 -11.46 -13.24 12.87
CA SER A 4 -10.22 -12.85 13.51
C SER A 4 -10.43 -11.43 14.03
N LEU A 5 -10.83 -11.32 15.30
CA LEU A 5 -10.75 -10.10 16.08
C LEU A 5 -9.30 -9.65 15.97
N MET A 6 -9.05 -8.71 15.06
CA MET A 6 -7.74 -8.11 14.90
C MET A 6 -7.53 -7.21 16.10
N ILE A 7 -6.91 -7.77 17.13
CA ILE A 7 -6.30 -7.02 18.22
C ILE A 7 -5.14 -6.28 17.57
N TYR A 8 -5.36 -5.02 17.24
CA TYR A 8 -4.27 -4.12 16.85
C TYR A 8 -3.48 -3.76 18.10
N ASP A 9 -2.16 -3.67 17.97
CA ASP A 9 -1.34 -3.04 19.01
C ASP A 9 -1.74 -1.56 19.09
N LEU A 10 -1.73 -0.99 20.30
CA LEU A 10 -1.97 0.44 20.54
C LEU A 10 -1.07 1.30 19.64
N ARG A 11 0.17 0.86 19.41
CA ARG A 11 1.11 1.53 18.51
C ARG A 11 0.62 1.58 17.06
N GLU A 12 0.08 0.47 16.54
CA GLU A 12 -0.45 0.43 15.17
C GLU A 12 -1.65 1.37 14.98
N ILE A 13 -2.42 1.58 16.04
CA ILE A 13 -3.56 2.52 16.08
C ILE A 13 -3.06 3.98 16.09
N GLU A 14 -2.06 4.29 16.90
CA GLU A 14 -1.45 5.62 16.97
C GLU A 14 -0.82 6.02 15.64
N THR A 15 0.02 5.16 15.06
CA THR A 15 0.65 5.42 13.75
C THR A 15 -0.39 5.61 12.63
N ALA A 16 -1.47 4.81 12.67
CA ALA A 16 -2.60 4.97 11.75
C ALA A 16 -3.30 6.33 11.87
N ARG A 17 -3.47 6.83 13.11
CA ARG A 17 -4.07 8.14 13.39
C ARG A 17 -3.16 9.26 12.91
N GLU A 18 -1.87 9.18 13.21
CA GLU A 18 -0.87 10.16 12.77
C GLU A 18 -0.81 10.24 11.24
N PHE A 19 -0.73 9.09 10.56
CA PHE A 19 -0.76 9.03 9.09
C PHE A 19 -2.00 9.72 8.51
N CYS A 20 -3.14 9.65 9.19
CA CYS A 20 -4.35 10.32 8.73
C CYS A 20 -4.28 11.84 8.84
N ASN A 21 -3.51 12.39 9.79
CA ASN A 21 -3.37 13.82 10.04
C ASN A 21 -2.26 14.47 9.20
N LEU A 22 -1.36 13.67 8.64
CA LEU A 22 -0.34 14.17 7.71
C LEU A 22 -0.95 14.86 6.49
N ASP A 23 -0.24 15.87 6.01
CA ASP A 23 -0.53 16.50 4.73
C ASP A 23 -0.35 15.49 3.57
N ARG A 24 -0.63 15.96 2.35
CA ARG A 24 -0.55 15.10 1.16
C ARG A 24 0.89 14.67 0.87
N GLU A 25 1.85 15.59 0.96
CA GLU A 25 3.22 15.36 0.54
C GLU A 25 3.93 14.39 1.49
N ALA A 26 3.79 14.58 2.79
CA ALA A 26 4.30 13.69 3.82
C ALA A 26 3.73 12.27 3.66
N ARG A 27 2.42 12.14 3.39
CA ARG A 27 1.80 10.83 3.12
C ARG A 27 2.37 10.17 1.87
N MET A 28 2.54 10.92 0.78
CA MET A 28 3.13 10.37 -0.44
C MET A 28 4.56 9.88 -0.18
N GLY A 29 5.38 10.64 0.56
CA GLY A 29 6.74 10.25 0.92
C GLY A 29 6.78 8.93 1.67
N LEU A 30 5.92 8.75 2.68
CA LEU A 30 5.81 7.51 3.45
C LEU A 30 5.34 6.33 2.58
N VAL A 31 4.29 6.53 1.78
CA VAL A 31 3.76 5.48 0.89
C VAL A 31 4.80 5.07 -0.14
N LYS A 32 5.53 6.03 -0.72
CA LYS A 32 6.61 5.77 -1.67
C LYS A 32 7.75 4.98 -1.03
N SER A 33 8.19 5.38 0.17
CA SER A 33 9.22 4.67 0.92
C SER A 33 8.82 3.21 1.22
N ALA A 34 7.58 2.99 1.68
CA ALA A 34 7.05 1.65 1.91
C ALA A 34 6.91 0.85 0.61
N LEU A 35 6.46 1.48 -0.47
CA LEU A 35 6.36 0.84 -1.78
C LEU A 35 7.72 0.37 -2.28
N VAL A 36 8.78 1.18 -2.13
CA VAL A 36 10.17 0.78 -2.45
C VAL A 36 10.54 -0.49 -1.69
N ARG A 37 10.37 -0.52 -0.36
CA ARG A 37 10.71 -1.71 0.45
C ARG A 37 9.93 -2.96 0.02
N VAL A 38 8.65 -2.81 -0.32
CA VAL A 38 7.83 -3.92 -0.82
C VAL A 38 8.34 -4.43 -2.16
N LEU A 39 8.69 -3.54 -3.08
CA LEU A 39 9.16 -3.90 -4.43
C LEU A 39 10.58 -4.46 -4.43
N SER A 40 11.47 -3.94 -3.56
CA SER A 40 12.82 -4.45 -3.34
C SER A 40 12.83 -5.95 -2.96
N ARG A 41 11.85 -6.39 -2.17
CA ARG A 41 11.71 -7.80 -1.77
C ARG A 41 11.05 -8.68 -2.84
N HIS A 42 10.51 -8.08 -3.91
CA HIS A 42 9.82 -8.82 -4.96
C HIS A 42 10.82 -9.44 -5.94
N ARG A 43 10.74 -10.75 -6.20
CA ARG A 43 11.70 -11.48 -7.06
C ARG A 43 11.29 -11.60 -8.54
N GLY A 44 10.07 -11.20 -8.90
CA GLY A 44 9.56 -11.25 -10.27
C GLY A 44 9.46 -9.89 -10.97
N ASN A 45 9.11 -9.91 -12.26
CA ASN A 45 8.96 -8.72 -13.10
C ASN A 45 7.63 -7.98 -12.93
N VAL A 46 6.65 -8.60 -12.26
CA VAL A 46 5.32 -8.03 -12.02
C VAL A 46 4.96 -8.18 -10.56
N ALA A 47 4.58 -7.10 -9.89
CA ALA A 47 4.19 -7.07 -8.48
C ALA A 47 2.73 -6.62 -8.31
N TYR A 48 1.94 -7.45 -7.61
CA TYR A 48 0.54 -7.15 -7.29
C TYR A 48 0.43 -6.56 -5.89
N ILE A 49 0.36 -5.23 -5.81
CA ILE A 49 0.37 -4.50 -4.55
C ILE A 49 -1.06 -4.12 -4.15
N ARG A 50 -1.47 -4.52 -2.94
CA ARG A 50 -2.71 -4.01 -2.32
C ARG A 50 -2.34 -2.87 -1.38
N PRO A 51 -3.19 -1.84 -1.19
CA PRO A 51 -2.92 -0.77 -0.22
C PRO A 51 -2.75 -1.30 1.22
N ARG A 52 -3.38 -2.44 1.54
CA ARG A 52 -3.16 -3.13 2.83
C ARG A 52 -1.74 -3.65 3.02
N HIS A 53 -1.02 -4.01 1.96
CA HIS A 53 0.38 -4.43 2.06
C HIS A 53 1.26 -3.25 2.48
N ILE A 54 0.98 -2.05 1.96
CA ILE A 54 1.67 -0.82 2.34
C ILE A 54 1.35 -0.44 3.79
N ALA A 55 0.09 -0.56 4.22
CA ALA A 55 -0.26 -0.30 5.62
C ALA A 55 0.52 -1.21 6.60
N LEU A 56 0.67 -2.49 6.24
CA LEU A 56 1.49 -3.43 7.00
C LEU A 56 2.97 -3.03 7.02
N GLU A 57 3.51 -2.61 5.86
CA GLU A 57 4.89 -2.16 5.74
C GLU A 57 5.20 -0.89 6.56
N LEU A 58 4.16 -0.13 6.90
CA LEU A 58 4.23 1.06 7.73
C LEU A 58 3.89 0.79 9.20
N GLY A 59 3.60 -0.47 9.58
CA GLY A 59 3.22 -0.84 10.95
C GLY A 59 1.90 -0.21 11.39
N MET A 60 0.95 -0.06 10.47
CA MET A 60 -0.34 0.61 10.75
C MET A 60 -1.51 -0.36 10.73
N ALA A 61 -2.54 -0.02 11.49
CA ALA A 61 -3.84 -0.64 11.37
C ALA A 61 -4.38 -0.56 9.92
N ARG A 62 -5.11 -1.60 9.48
CA ARG A 62 -5.55 -1.76 8.08
C ARG A 62 -6.97 -1.26 7.83
N TRP A 63 -7.36 -0.19 8.52
CA TRP A 63 -8.71 0.35 8.45
C TRP A 63 -9.03 0.89 7.05
N ALA A 64 -10.31 0.89 6.70
CA ALA A 64 -10.77 1.28 5.37
C ALA A 64 -10.32 2.71 4.99
N ALA A 65 -10.36 3.65 5.94
CA ALA A 65 -9.93 5.02 5.72
C ALA A 65 -8.43 5.13 5.34
N ILE A 66 -7.56 4.36 6.00
CA ILE A 66 -6.11 4.32 5.75
C ILE A 66 -5.85 3.69 4.39
N VAL A 67 -6.46 2.53 4.13
CA VAL A 67 -6.36 1.81 2.85
C VAL A 67 -6.78 2.72 1.69
N LYS A 68 -7.84 3.52 1.85
CA LYS A 68 -8.30 4.48 0.84
C LYS A 68 -7.30 5.61 0.61
N LYS A 69 -6.69 6.16 1.67
CA LYS A 69 -5.65 7.20 1.56
C LYS A 69 -4.40 6.66 0.86
N ILE A 70 -3.94 5.46 1.24
CA ILE A 70 -2.80 4.80 0.59
C ILE A 70 -3.09 4.54 -0.89
N ALA A 71 -4.28 4.02 -1.23
CA ALA A 71 -4.66 3.78 -2.62
C ALA A 71 -4.57 5.05 -3.47
N LYS A 72 -5.01 6.19 -2.94
CA LYS A 72 -4.87 7.48 -3.61
C LYS A 72 -3.40 7.84 -3.86
N CYS A 73 -2.54 7.69 -2.85
CA CYS A 73 -1.10 7.93 -3.01
C CYS A 73 -0.45 6.99 -4.04
N LEU A 74 -0.78 5.70 -4.05
CA LEU A 74 -0.24 4.75 -5.03
C LEU A 74 -0.62 5.11 -6.47
N ASN A 75 -1.85 5.57 -6.68
CA ASN A 75 -2.32 6.03 -7.99
C ASN A 75 -1.54 7.27 -8.47
N GLU A 76 -1.13 8.15 -7.55
CA GLU A 76 -0.38 9.36 -7.85
C GLU A 76 1.11 9.12 -8.07
N ILE A 77 1.71 8.09 -7.44
CA ILE A 77 3.14 7.80 -7.57
C ILE A 77 3.50 7.40 -9.00
N GLY A 78 2.71 6.55 -9.65
CA GLY A 78 2.89 6.12 -11.04
C GLY A 78 4.15 5.29 -11.29
N GLU A 79 5.33 5.82 -10.99
CA GLU A 79 6.63 5.17 -11.17
C GLU A 79 7.49 5.33 -9.92
N VAL A 80 8.30 4.30 -9.61
CA VAL A 80 9.21 4.32 -8.48
C VAL A 80 10.47 3.52 -8.77
N ARG A 81 11.62 4.01 -8.30
CA ARG A 81 12.90 3.29 -8.38
C ARG A 81 13.14 2.50 -7.10
N ALA A 82 13.40 1.21 -7.21
CA ALA A 82 13.71 0.31 -6.10
C ALA A 82 14.87 -0.61 -6.48
N ASP A 83 15.93 -0.64 -5.67
CA ASP A 83 17.15 -1.45 -5.88
C ASP A 83 17.76 -1.30 -7.28
N GLY A 84 17.83 -0.06 -7.78
CA GLY A 84 18.38 0.24 -9.10
C GLY A 84 17.42 -0.02 -10.27
N VAL A 85 16.30 -0.72 -10.04
CA VAL A 85 15.28 -1.03 -11.04
C VAL A 85 14.12 -0.03 -10.99
N THR A 86 13.62 0.37 -12.16
CA THR A 86 12.41 1.20 -12.25
C THR A 86 11.18 0.31 -12.27
N TRP A 87 10.18 0.64 -11.47
CA TRP A 87 8.89 -0.02 -11.43
C TRP A 87 7.81 0.97 -11.82
N ARG A 88 7.03 0.62 -12.84
CA ARG A 88 5.94 1.46 -13.35
C ARG A 88 4.59 0.80 -13.09
N LEU A 89 3.63 1.59 -12.63
CA LEU A 89 2.25 1.20 -12.46
C LEU A 89 1.63 1.04 -13.86
N GLU A 90 1.30 -0.19 -14.23
CA GLU A 90 0.68 -0.50 -15.53
C GLU A 90 -0.84 -0.52 -15.44
N LYS A 91 -1.38 -1.05 -14.34
CA LYS A 91 -2.83 -1.29 -14.23
C LYS A 91 -3.31 -1.25 -12.80
N ILE A 92 -4.54 -0.76 -12.64
CA ILE A 92 -5.32 -0.88 -11.42
C ILE A 92 -6.46 -1.86 -11.67
N GLU A 93 -6.60 -2.87 -10.82
CA GLU A 93 -7.65 -3.88 -10.91
C GLU A 93 -8.52 -3.88 -9.64
N VAL A 94 -9.84 -3.81 -9.80
CA VAL A 94 -10.80 -3.90 -8.70
C VAL A 94 -11.57 -5.21 -8.83
N ARG A 95 -11.41 -6.10 -7.85
CA ARG A 95 -12.17 -7.35 -7.75
C ARG A 95 -13.24 -7.26 -6.68
N LYS A 96 -14.48 -7.62 -7.01
CA LYS A 96 -15.57 -7.75 -6.03
C LYS A 96 -15.67 -9.20 -5.57
N THR A 97 -15.63 -9.44 -4.27
CA THR A 97 -15.83 -10.77 -3.69
C THR A 97 -16.78 -10.66 -2.51
N ARG A 98 -17.98 -11.27 -2.61
CA ARG A 98 -19.01 -11.23 -1.55
C ARG A 98 -19.27 -9.79 -1.06
N GLY A 99 -19.46 -8.85 -1.98
CA GLY A 99 -19.70 -7.43 -1.69
C GLY A 99 -18.47 -6.62 -1.23
N LYS A 100 -17.30 -7.25 -1.02
CA LYS A 100 -16.06 -6.55 -0.66
C LYS A 100 -15.21 -6.26 -1.90
N GLU A 101 -14.88 -5.00 -2.12
CA GLU A 101 -13.97 -4.57 -3.19
C GLU A 101 -12.50 -4.74 -2.76
N ARG A 102 -11.68 -5.31 -3.64
CA ARG A 102 -10.23 -5.46 -3.48
C ARG A 102 -9.53 -4.77 -4.64
N MET A 103 -8.80 -3.71 -4.33
CA MET A 103 -8.01 -2.95 -5.30
C MET A 103 -6.56 -3.48 -5.34
N TYR A 104 -6.05 -3.70 -6.54
CA TYR A 104 -4.68 -4.13 -6.83
C TYR A 104 -4.00 -3.11 -7.74
N PHE A 105 -2.79 -2.72 -7.37
CA PHE A 105 -1.89 -1.91 -8.16
C PHE A 105 -0.83 -2.84 -8.74
N ILE A 106 -0.81 -2.96 -10.07
CA ILE A 106 0.06 -3.87 -10.80
C ILE A 106 1.26 -3.07 -11.28
N TYR A 107 2.40 -3.26 -10.61
CA TYR A 107 3.67 -2.66 -10.99
C TYR A 107 4.48 -3.63 -11.83
N VAL A 108 5.09 -3.13 -12.90
CA VAL A 108 5.96 -3.90 -13.80
C VAL A 108 7.36 -3.31 -13.78
N ARG A 109 8.38 -4.16 -13.73
CA ARG A 109 9.79 -3.76 -13.86
C ARG A 109 10.04 -3.24 -15.27
N VAL A 110 10.63 -2.06 -15.34
CA VAL A 110 11.08 -1.41 -16.58
C VAL A 110 12.59 -1.25 -16.45
N ASN A 111 13.33 -1.75 -17.44
CA ASN A 111 14.78 -1.61 -17.54
C ASN A 111 15.13 -0.29 -18.24
#